data_AF-A0A961RIQ2-F1
#
_entry.id   AF-A0A961RIQ2-F1
#
_cell.length_a   1.000
_cell.length_b   1.000
_cell.length_c   1.000
_cell.angle_alpha   90.00
_cell.angle_beta   90.00
_cell.angle_gamma   90.00
#
_symmetry.space_group_name_H-M   'P 1'
#
loop_
_entity.id
_entity.type
_entity.pdbx_description
1 polymer ?
#
loop_
_entity_poly.entity_id
_entity_poly.type
_entity_poly.pdbx_seq_one_letter_code
_entity_poly.pdbx_strand_id
1 'polypeptide(L)'
;MKLDAWRQDMGWTLAQLGAALGFEGRNVGRAAQRVERGEVKADADVVAAIAEVTNGAVTAQDMHETRLDWLNARKARAPETAASSDDARGAAQ
;
A
#
# COMPACT_ATOMS: atom_id res chain seq x y z
N MET A 1 6.23 12.71 3.54
CA MET A 1 5.23 12.58 4.65
C MET A 1 4.39 11.33 4.42
N LYS A 2 3.99 10.57 5.46
CA LYS A 2 3.09 9.40 5.28
C LYS A 2 1.61 9.84 5.23
N LEU A 3 0.81 9.15 4.43
CA LEU A 3 -0.61 9.48 4.21
C LEU A 3 -1.45 9.33 5.48
N ASP A 4 -1.13 8.37 6.34
CA ASP A 4 -1.81 8.14 7.62
C ASP A 4 -1.58 9.28 8.61
N ALA A 5 -0.36 9.84 8.65
CA ALA A 5 -0.01 11.00 9.45
C ALA A 5 -0.77 12.24 8.96
N TRP A 6 -0.73 12.49 7.65
CA TRP A 6 -1.48 13.61 7.05
C TRP A 6 -2.99 13.52 7.36
N ARG A 7 -3.57 12.32 7.20
CA ARG A 7 -5.00 12.11 7.50
C ARG A 7 -5.33 12.41 8.96
N GLN A 8 -4.46 12.00 9.88
CA GLN A 8 -4.62 12.25 11.32
C GLN A 8 -4.52 13.73 11.65
N ASP A 9 -3.55 14.45 11.06
CA ASP A 9 -3.39 15.88 11.26
C ASP A 9 -4.60 16.68 10.77
N MET A 10 -5.23 16.23 9.67
CA MET A 10 -6.46 16.83 9.15
C MET A 10 -7.73 16.42 9.91
N GLY A 11 -7.64 15.47 10.86
CA GLY A 11 -8.81 14.94 11.56
C GLY A 11 -9.74 14.10 10.68
N TRP A 12 -9.25 13.56 9.56
CA TRP A 12 -10.06 12.81 8.61
C TRP A 12 -10.22 11.34 9.04
N THR A 13 -11.43 10.83 8.85
CA THR A 13 -11.72 9.40 8.95
C THR A 13 -11.21 8.66 7.71
N LEU A 14 -10.98 7.36 7.85
CA LEU A 14 -10.64 6.49 6.72
C LEU A 14 -11.73 6.48 5.64
N ALA A 15 -13.00 6.61 6.03
CA ALA A 15 -14.12 6.65 5.09
C ALA A 15 -14.10 7.94 4.25
N GLN A 16 -13.82 9.09 4.88
CA GLN A 16 -13.67 10.37 4.18
C GLN A 16 -12.50 10.33 3.20
N LEU A 17 -11.34 9.82 3.64
CA LEU A 17 -10.21 9.64 2.73
C LEU A 17 -10.59 8.71 1.59
N GLY A 18 -11.18 7.54 1.87
CA GLY A 18 -11.55 6.59 0.82
C GLY A 18 -12.50 7.17 -0.22
N ALA A 19 -13.50 7.96 0.22
CA ALA A 19 -14.38 8.68 -0.69
C ALA A 19 -13.64 9.74 -1.52
N ALA A 20 -12.72 10.50 -0.90
CA ALA A 20 -11.91 11.51 -1.59
C ALA A 20 -10.93 10.90 -2.61
N LEU A 21 -10.51 9.65 -2.40
CA LEU A 21 -9.66 8.90 -3.35
C LEU A 21 -10.46 8.20 -4.45
N GLY A 22 -11.78 8.40 -4.52
CA GLY A 22 -12.63 7.79 -5.54
C GLY A 22 -12.95 6.31 -5.29
N PHE A 23 -12.75 5.79 -4.08
CA PHE A 23 -13.20 4.43 -3.75
C PHE A 23 -14.72 4.41 -3.57
N GLU A 24 -15.36 3.46 -4.22
CA GLU A 24 -16.81 3.27 -4.17
C GLU A 24 -17.21 1.96 -3.50
N GLY A 25 -18.48 1.87 -3.08
CA GLY A 25 -19.10 0.64 -2.59
C GLY A 25 -18.87 0.37 -1.10
N ARG A 26 -18.87 -0.93 -0.74
CA ARG A 26 -18.72 -1.37 0.65
C ARG A 26 -17.23 -1.39 1.03
N ASN A 27 -16.90 -0.89 2.22
CA ASN A 27 -15.55 -0.89 2.81
C ASN A 27 -14.53 0.12 2.23
N VAL A 28 -14.99 1.28 1.76
CA VAL A 28 -14.11 2.37 1.27
C VAL A 28 -13.00 2.74 2.27
N GLY A 29 -13.31 2.74 3.57
CA GLY A 29 -12.31 3.01 4.61
C GLY A 29 -11.23 1.93 4.73
N ARG A 30 -11.56 0.66 4.48
CA ARG A 30 -10.56 -0.41 4.46
C ARG A 30 -9.69 -0.33 3.22
N ALA A 31 -10.24 0.05 2.07
CA ALA A 31 -9.46 0.29 0.86
C ALA A 31 -8.42 1.40 1.09
N ALA A 32 -8.85 2.56 1.64
CA ALA A 32 -7.97 3.65 2.03
C ALA A 32 -6.87 3.20 3.01
N GLN A 33 -7.23 2.44 4.05
CA GLN A 33 -6.26 1.94 5.03
C GLN A 33 -5.18 1.05 4.40
N ARG A 34 -5.53 0.23 3.41
CA ARG A 34 -4.56 -0.63 2.71
C ARG A 34 -3.57 0.20 1.89
N VAL A 35 -4.04 1.29 1.29
CA VAL A 35 -3.18 2.24 0.57
C VAL A 35 -2.28 2.99 1.54
N GLU A 36 -2.84 3.55 2.62
CA GLU A 36 -2.08 4.25 3.67
C GLU A 36 -0.91 3.44 4.22
N ARG A 37 -1.12 2.13 4.40
CA ARG A 37 -0.13 1.22 4.98
C ARG A 37 0.82 0.60 3.96
N GLY A 38 0.66 0.94 2.68
CA GLY A 38 1.40 0.29 1.60
C GLY A 38 1.09 -1.21 1.46
N GLU A 39 -0.03 -1.70 1.99
CA GLU A 39 -0.46 -3.11 1.86
C GLU A 39 -0.76 -3.45 0.39
N VAL A 40 -1.28 -2.47 -0.36
CA VAL A 40 -1.52 -2.55 -1.80
C VAL A 40 -0.73 -1.47 -2.52
N LYS A 41 -0.40 -1.72 -3.80
CA LYS A 41 0.13 -0.69 -4.68
C LYS A 41 -1.04 0.20 -5.11
N ALA A 42 -0.96 1.50 -4.84
CA ALA A 42 -1.87 2.48 -5.42
C ALA A 42 -1.63 2.56 -6.94
N ASP A 43 -2.70 2.60 -7.72
CA ASP A 43 -2.63 2.87 -9.16
C ASP A 43 -2.40 4.38 -9.42
N ALA A 44 -2.23 4.74 -10.70
CA ALA A 44 -1.90 6.12 -11.08
C ALA A 44 -3.01 7.11 -10.70
N ASP A 45 -4.27 6.72 -10.82
CA ASP A 45 -5.41 7.59 -10.51
C ASP A 45 -5.51 7.85 -9.01
N VAL A 46 -5.32 6.81 -8.18
CA VAL A 46 -5.28 6.96 -6.72
C VAL A 46 -4.07 7.79 -6.29
N VAL A 47 -2.91 7.63 -6.92
CA VAL A 47 -1.71 8.45 -6.65
C VAL A 47 -1.98 9.92 -6.97
N ALA A 48 -2.62 10.21 -8.11
CA ALA A 48 -3.01 11.57 -8.48
C ALA A 48 -4.02 12.16 -7.48
N ALA A 49 -5.05 11.39 -7.10
CA ALA A 49 -6.05 11.82 -6.13
C ALA A 49 -5.42 12.11 -4.74
N ILE A 50 -4.46 11.29 -4.29
CA ILE A 50 -3.72 11.55 -3.05
C ILE A 50 -2.93 12.86 -3.15
N ALA A 51 -2.21 13.08 -4.25
CA ALA A 51 -1.44 14.30 -4.44
C ALA A 51 -2.34 15.54 -4.45
N GLU A 52 -3.51 15.47 -5.07
CA GLU A 52 -4.49 16.55 -5.12
C GLU A 52 -5.11 16.82 -3.74
N VAL A 53 -5.67 15.79 -3.08
CA VAL A 53 -6.33 15.92 -1.77
C VAL A 53 -5.38 16.43 -0.69
N THR A 54 -4.10 16.05 -0.77
CA THR A 54 -3.08 16.49 0.18
C THR A 54 -2.37 17.78 -0.23
N ASN A 55 -2.78 18.41 -1.35
CA ASN A 55 -2.12 19.59 -1.93
C ASN A 55 -0.59 19.41 -2.05
N GLY A 56 -0.17 18.23 -2.49
CA GLY A 56 1.24 17.85 -2.66
C GLY A 56 1.99 17.51 -1.37
N ALA A 57 1.35 17.54 -0.19
CA ALA A 57 2.00 17.18 1.07
C ALA A 57 2.41 15.70 1.11
N VAL A 58 1.65 14.84 0.43
CA VAL A 58 2.00 13.42 0.20
C VAL A 58 2.29 13.22 -1.27
N THR A 59 3.52 12.81 -1.58
CA THR A 59 4.01 12.66 -2.95
C THR A 59 3.98 11.21 -3.42
N ALA A 60 4.14 10.99 -4.75
CA ALA A 60 4.33 9.65 -5.31
C ALA A 60 5.55 8.92 -4.72
N GLN A 61 6.61 9.67 -4.39
CA GLN A 61 7.79 9.13 -3.72
C GLN A 61 7.46 8.62 -2.31
N ASP A 62 6.71 9.38 -1.53
CA ASP A 62 6.29 8.95 -0.18
C ASP A 62 5.45 7.67 -0.21
N MET A 63 4.56 7.55 -1.20
CA MET A 63 3.74 6.35 -1.40
C MET A 63 4.61 5.15 -1.80
N HIS A 64 5.61 5.37 -2.65
CA HIS A 64 6.57 4.35 -3.03
C HIS A 64 7.38 3.85 -1.83
N GLU A 65 7.91 4.76 -1.02
CA GLU A 65 8.66 4.42 0.20
C GLU A 65 7.79 3.66 1.20
N THR A 66 6.55 4.11 1.42
CA THR A 66 5.59 3.42 2.28
C THR A 66 5.31 1.98 1.79
N ARG A 67 5.26 1.76 0.47
CA ARG A 67 5.11 0.42 -0.10
C ARG A 67 6.37 -0.42 0.10
N LEU A 68 7.56 0.14 -0.08
CA LEU A 68 8.82 -0.55 0.16
C LEU A 68 8.97 -0.97 1.62
N ASP A 69 8.65 -0.08 2.56
CA ASP A 69 8.61 -0.36 4.01
C ASP A 69 7.76 -1.59 4.30
N TRP A 70 6.54 -1.64 3.75
CA TRP A 70 5.63 -2.76 3.95
C TRP A 70 6.19 -4.07 3.37
N LEU A 71 6.76 -4.02 2.16
CA LEU A 71 7.35 -5.19 1.50
C LEU A 71 8.55 -5.73 2.28
N ASN A 72 9.44 -4.86 2.73
CA ASN A 72 10.62 -5.24 3.51
C ASN A 72 10.23 -5.82 4.86
N ALA A 73 9.29 -5.21 5.56
CA ALA A 73 8.77 -5.74 6.82
C ALA A 73 8.08 -7.09 6.64
N ARG A 74 7.40 -7.32 5.51
CA ARG A 74 6.79 -8.62 5.19
C ARG A 74 7.84 -9.69 4.89
N LYS A 75 8.90 -9.36 4.13
CA LYS A 75 10.02 -10.27 3.86
C LYS A 75 10.73 -10.66 5.16
N ALA A 76 11.03 -9.70 6.03
CA ALA A 76 11.69 -9.96 7.32
C ALA A 76 10.87 -10.87 8.25
N ARG A 77 9.54 -10.88 8.12
CA ARG A 77 8.63 -11.73 8.91
C ARG A 77 8.43 -13.13 8.34
N ALA A 78 8.70 -13.34 7.05
CA ALA A 78 8.70 -14.67 6.47
C ALA A 78 10.08 -15.28 6.71
N PRO A 79 10.26 -16.25 7.64
CA PRO A 79 11.47 -17.04 7.62
C PRO A 79 11.58 -17.69 6.24
N GLU A 80 12.81 -17.76 5.74
CA GLU A 80 13.20 -18.34 4.47
C GLU A 80 12.83 -19.84 4.41
N THR A 81 11.56 -20.16 4.21
CA THR A 81 11.09 -21.50 3.82
C THR A 81 10.49 -21.40 2.43
N ALA A 82 11.35 -21.13 1.47
CA ALA A 82 11.11 -21.36 0.05
C ALA A 82 12.44 -21.57 -0.72
N ALA A 83 13.47 -22.10 -0.05
CA ALA A 83 14.63 -22.63 -0.74
C ALA A 83 14.29 -24.03 -1.29
N SER A 84 14.26 -24.13 -2.61
CA SER A 84 14.31 -25.34 -3.45
C SER A 84 13.11 -26.30 -3.42
N SER A 85 12.31 -26.24 -4.50
CA SER A 85 11.52 -27.39 -4.98
C SER A 85 11.61 -27.54 -6.51
N ASP A 86 12.75 -27.19 -7.10
CA ASP A 86 12.98 -27.26 -8.55
C ASP A 86 14.12 -28.23 -8.92
N ASP A 87 14.36 -29.25 -8.08
CA ASP A 87 15.39 -30.28 -8.28
C ASP A 87 14.80 -31.71 -8.24
N ALA A 88 13.63 -31.90 -8.87
CA ALA A 88 12.95 -33.21 -8.94
C ALA A 88 12.44 -33.58 -10.34
N ARG A 89 13.13 -33.14 -11.40
CA ARG A 89 12.93 -33.68 -12.76
C ARG A 89 14.27 -33.92 -13.44
N GLY A 90 14.90 -35.06 -13.14
CA GLY A 90 16.15 -35.43 -13.77
C GLY A 90 16.71 -36.80 -13.42
N ALA A 91 15.89 -37.81 -13.13
CA ALA A 91 16.38 -39.19 -13.03
C ALA A 91 15.25 -40.21 -13.23
N ALA A 92 14.90 -40.48 -14.48
CA ALA A 92 14.35 -41.75 -14.90
C ALA A 92 14.90 -42.04 -16.29
N GLN A 93 15.99 -42.82 -16.31
CA GLN A 93 16.44 -43.59 -17.48
C GLN A 93 15.60 -44.86 -17.57
#